data_AF-A0AAV4WL16-F1
#
_entry.id   AF-A0AAV4WL16-F1
#
_cell.length_a   1.000
_cell.length_b   1.000
_cell.length_c   1.000
_cell.angle_alpha   90.00
_cell.angle_beta   90.00
_cell.angle_gamma   90.00
#
_symmetry.space_group_name_H-M   'P 1'
#
loop_
_entity.id
_entity.type
_entity.pdbx_description
1 polymer ?
#
loop_
_entity_poly.entity_id
_entity_poly.type
_entity_poly.pdbx_seq_one_letter_code
_entity_poly.pdbx_strand_id
1 'polypeptide(L)'
;MSGNCVRPKNCQNDPQNTCGRNEQPVEPGRCVKACSIPTCRNPNPDPNQPCTGNCYSGCLCKDGYVRDDMSGNCVRPKNCENDPQNNCGSNEQPVEPDRCVKVCSIPTCSNPNPDPNQPCTGNCYSGCLCKDGYVRDDTSGNCVRPKNCPNGMREARLLQSQPNSCKNKSQ
;
A
#
# COMPACT_ATOMS: atom_id res chain seq x y z
N MET A 1 33.67 -45.01 1.15
CA MET A 1 33.53 -43.55 1.42
C MET A 1 32.82 -43.41 2.76
N SER A 2 33.52 -42.97 3.80
CA SER A 2 32.95 -42.75 5.13
C SER A 2 32.32 -41.36 5.19
N GLY A 3 30.99 -41.29 5.21
CA GLY A 3 30.24 -40.05 5.41
C GLY A 3 29.88 -39.88 6.89
N ASN A 4 30.24 -38.75 7.48
CA ASN A 4 29.78 -38.37 8.82
C ASN A 4 28.42 -37.68 8.71
N CYS A 5 27.47 -38.07 9.56
CA CYS A 5 26.20 -37.37 9.67
C CYS A 5 26.42 -35.99 10.32
N VAL A 6 26.05 -34.91 9.61
CA VAL A 6 26.08 -33.54 10.13
C VAL A 6 24.66 -32.97 10.20
N ARG A 7 24.45 -31.94 11.03
CA ARG A 7 23.18 -31.21 11.06
C ARG A 7 22.92 -30.57 9.68
N PRO A 8 21.65 -30.44 9.23
CA PRO A 8 21.31 -29.93 7.90
C PRO A 8 22.04 -28.62 7.52
N LYS A 9 22.11 -27.67 8.46
CA LYS A 9 22.81 -26.39 8.31
C LYS A 9 24.33 -26.47 8.04
N ASN A 10 24.95 -27.62 8.26
CA ASN A 10 26.38 -27.85 8.12
C ASN A 10 26.70 -28.78 6.93
N CYS A 11 25.71 -29.11 6.10
CA CYS A 11 25.96 -29.77 4.83
C CYS A 11 26.68 -28.79 3.90
N GLN A 12 27.94 -29.09 3.54
CA GLN A 12 28.79 -28.24 2.70
C GLN A 12 28.25 -28.07 1.26
N ASN A 13 27.21 -28.82 0.88
CA ASN A 13 26.51 -28.75 -0.39
C ASN A 13 25.00 -28.93 -0.17
N ASP A 14 24.37 -28.04 0.61
CA ASP A 14 22.91 -27.99 0.71
C ASP A 14 22.34 -27.16 -0.46
N PRO A 15 21.58 -27.78 -1.41
CA PRO A 15 20.90 -27.05 -2.48
C PRO A 15 19.87 -26.02 -1.97
N GLN A 16 19.52 -26.06 -0.68
CA GLN A 16 18.56 -25.14 -0.04
C GLN A 16 19.19 -23.85 0.48
N ASN A 17 20.51 -23.65 0.34
CA ASN A 17 21.21 -22.52 0.96
C ASN A 17 21.85 -21.53 -0.01
N THR A 18 21.53 -21.61 -1.31
CA THR A 18 22.01 -20.64 -2.30
C THR A 18 20.93 -19.64 -2.67
N CYS A 19 20.45 -18.90 -1.67
CA CYS A 19 19.63 -17.73 -1.92
C CYS A 19 20.43 -16.64 -2.64
N GLY A 20 19.76 -15.91 -3.53
CA GLY A 20 20.37 -14.86 -4.31
C GLY A 20 20.77 -13.64 -3.49
N ARG A 21 21.23 -12.60 -4.20
CA ARG A 21 21.60 -11.34 -3.54
C ARG A 21 20.39 -10.73 -2.83
N ASN A 22 20.59 -10.31 -1.58
CA ASN A 22 19.56 -9.76 -0.70
C ASN A 22 18.41 -10.72 -0.36
N GLU A 23 18.64 -12.03 -0.50
CA GLU A 23 17.71 -13.07 -0.10
C GLU A 23 18.23 -13.85 1.11
N GLN A 24 17.31 -14.48 1.83
CA GLN A 24 17.57 -15.40 2.93
C GLN A 24 16.63 -16.61 2.83
N PRO A 25 17.09 -17.82 3.19
CA PRO A 25 16.26 -19.00 3.14
C PRO A 25 15.11 -18.91 4.14
N VAL A 26 13.96 -19.48 3.79
CA VAL A 26 12.88 -19.71 4.75
C VAL A 26 13.34 -20.76 5.76
N GLU A 27 13.33 -20.39 7.04
CA GLU A 27 13.69 -21.30 8.12
C GLU A 27 12.79 -22.56 8.13
N PRO A 28 13.37 -23.76 8.34
CA PRO A 28 12.61 -25.00 8.42
C PRO A 28 11.50 -24.93 9.47
N GLY A 29 10.28 -25.34 9.09
CA GLY A 29 9.11 -25.32 9.97
C GLY A 29 8.40 -23.96 10.05
N ARG A 30 8.92 -22.90 9.40
CA ARG A 30 8.22 -21.62 9.28
C ARG A 30 7.26 -21.64 8.08
N CYS A 31 5.98 -21.38 8.35
CA CYS A 31 5.00 -21.15 7.28
C CYS A 31 4.93 -19.66 6.95
N VAL A 32 5.34 -19.28 5.74
CA VAL A 32 5.17 -17.91 5.22
C VAL A 32 4.06 -17.93 4.18
N LYS A 33 3.04 -17.08 4.35
CA LYS A 33 1.94 -16.99 3.39
C LYS A 33 2.45 -16.22 2.17
N ALA A 34 2.21 -16.74 0.96
CA ALA A 34 2.73 -16.11 -0.26
C ALA A 34 2.27 -14.65 -0.43
N CYS A 35 1.03 -14.34 -0.05
CA CYS A 35 0.51 -12.99 -0.13
C CYS A 35 1.08 -12.04 0.95
N SER A 36 1.68 -12.56 2.04
CA SER A 36 2.37 -11.72 3.02
C SER A 36 3.85 -11.48 2.65
N ILE A 37 4.28 -11.87 1.44
CA ILE A 37 5.62 -11.62 0.94
C ILE A 37 5.64 -10.25 0.27
N PRO A 38 6.50 -9.31 0.72
CA PRO A 38 6.65 -8.01 0.09
C PRO A 38 7.12 -8.10 -1.36
N THR A 39 6.40 -7.45 -2.27
CA THR A 39 6.78 -7.30 -3.69
C THR A 39 6.83 -5.84 -4.08
N CYS A 40 7.41 -5.51 -5.23
CA CYS A 40 7.35 -4.14 -5.76
C CYS A 40 5.91 -3.64 -5.93
N ARG A 41 4.98 -4.51 -6.32
CA ARG A 41 3.54 -4.17 -6.40
C ARG A 41 2.87 -3.98 -5.04
N ASN A 42 3.33 -4.68 -4.01
CA ASN A 42 2.81 -4.55 -2.65
C ASN A 42 3.95 -4.60 -1.63
N PRO A 43 4.63 -3.46 -1.39
CA PRO A 43 5.79 -3.41 -0.49
C PRO A 43 5.45 -3.68 0.97
N ASN A 44 4.20 -3.41 1.38
CA ASN A 44 3.74 -3.59 2.75
C ASN A 44 2.44 -4.41 2.77
N PRO A 45 2.53 -5.73 2.50
CA PRO A 45 1.38 -6.59 2.57
C PRO A 45 0.88 -6.67 4.02
N ASP A 46 -0.44 -6.63 4.21
CA ASP A 46 -1.04 -6.84 5.53
C ASP A 46 -0.72 -8.27 6.02
N PRO A 47 -0.01 -8.43 7.15
CA PRO A 47 0.33 -9.75 7.68
C PRO A 47 -0.90 -10.58 8.08
N ASN A 48 -2.03 -9.93 8.34
CA ASN A 48 -3.28 -10.57 8.73
C ASN A 48 -4.18 -10.89 7.53
N GLN A 49 -3.79 -10.53 6.30
CA GLN A 49 -4.69 -10.74 5.17
C GLN A 49 -5.02 -12.24 5.01
N PRO A 50 -6.30 -12.58 4.85
CA PRO A 50 -6.70 -13.94 4.59
C PRO A 50 -6.14 -14.37 3.23
N CYS A 51 -5.43 -15.50 3.25
CA CYS A 51 -4.68 -16.00 2.11
C CYS A 51 -5.04 -17.46 1.90
N THR A 52 -5.66 -17.77 0.78
CA THR A 52 -5.87 -19.14 0.33
C THR A 52 -4.60 -19.61 -0.36
N GLY A 53 -3.75 -20.36 0.34
CA GLY A 53 -2.51 -20.87 -0.24
C GLY A 53 -1.67 -21.71 0.71
N ASN A 54 -0.79 -22.52 0.12
CA ASN A 54 0.20 -23.32 0.84
C ASN A 54 1.32 -22.43 1.40
N CYS A 55 2.04 -22.93 2.41
CA CYS A 55 3.23 -22.27 2.94
C CYS A 55 4.29 -22.13 1.83
N TYR A 56 4.81 -20.92 1.66
CA TYR A 56 5.91 -20.65 0.75
C TYR A 56 7.20 -21.30 1.27
N SER A 57 7.88 -22.06 0.40
CA SER A 57 9.21 -22.60 0.61
C SER A 57 10.17 -22.02 -0.43
N GLY A 58 11.39 -21.66 -0.01
CA GLY A 58 12.38 -21.04 -0.88
C GLY A 58 13.13 -19.90 -0.20
N CYS A 59 13.40 -18.84 -0.97
CA CYS A 59 14.15 -17.67 -0.51
C CYS A 59 13.23 -16.46 -0.37
N LEU A 60 13.34 -15.75 0.75
CA LEU A 60 12.65 -14.48 0.98
C LEU A 60 13.62 -13.32 0.83
N CYS A 61 13.12 -12.17 0.41
CA CYS A 61 13.89 -10.94 0.53
C CYS A 61 14.22 -10.67 1.99
N LYS A 62 15.44 -10.19 2.24
CA LYS A 62 15.85 -9.69 3.56
C LYS A 62 15.03 -8.45 3.91
N ASP A 63 14.96 -8.13 5.21
CA ASP A 63 14.24 -6.96 5.69
C ASP A 63 14.70 -5.68 4.98
N GLY A 64 13.73 -4.85 4.57
CA GLY A 64 13.97 -3.63 3.78
C GLY A 64 14.18 -3.86 2.27
N TYR A 65 14.04 -5.09 1.79
CA TYR A 65 14.00 -5.43 0.37
C TYR A 65 12.65 -6.02 -0.01
N VAL A 66 12.23 -5.79 -1.25
CA VAL A 66 11.01 -6.31 -1.85
C VAL A 66 11.34 -7.10 -3.11
N ARG A 67 10.54 -8.10 -3.44
CA ARG A 67 10.75 -8.90 -4.66
C ARG A 67 10.24 -8.12 -5.87
N ASP A 68 11.11 -7.87 -6.83
CA ASP A 68 10.74 -7.28 -8.10
C ASP A 68 9.97 -8.29 -8.95
N ASP A 69 8.75 -7.92 -9.37
CA ASP A 69 7.83 -8.82 -10.04
C ASP A 69 8.30 -9.22 -11.46
N MET A 70 9.21 -8.46 -12.07
CA MET A 70 9.73 -8.75 -13.41
C MET A 70 11.02 -9.56 -13.39
N SER A 71 12.03 -9.07 -12.66
CA SER A 71 13.35 -9.68 -12.60
C SER A 71 13.42 -10.82 -11.59
N GLY A 72 12.47 -10.87 -10.66
CA GLY A 72 12.48 -11.82 -9.53
C GLY A 72 13.50 -11.49 -8.45
N ASN A 73 14.29 -10.41 -8.59
CA ASN A 73 15.36 -10.07 -7.65
C ASN A 73 14.83 -9.28 -6.43
N CYS A 74 15.54 -9.38 -5.30
CA CYS A 74 15.25 -8.55 -4.13
C CYS A 74 15.95 -7.19 -4.23
N VAL A 75 15.15 -6.15 -4.44
CA VAL A 75 15.58 -4.76 -4.61
C VAL A 75 15.09 -3.90 -3.45
N ARG A 76 15.68 -2.72 -3.25
CA ARG A 76 15.07 -1.73 -2.35
C ARG A 76 13.78 -1.22 -2.99
N PRO A 77 12.71 -0.91 -2.23
CA PRO A 77 11.44 -0.41 -2.79
C PRO A 77 11.62 0.71 -3.82
N LYS A 78 12.45 1.71 -3.50
CA LYS A 78 12.79 2.82 -4.41
C LYS A 78 13.41 2.43 -5.76
N ASN A 79 13.93 1.21 -5.89
CA ASN A 79 14.60 0.69 -7.09
C ASN A 79 13.70 -0.26 -7.90
N CYS A 80 12.42 -0.36 -7.57
CA CYS A 80 11.47 -1.11 -8.38
C CYS A 80 11.35 -0.41 -9.77
N GLU A 81 11.84 -1.07 -10.83
CA GLU A 81 11.89 -0.50 -12.20
C GLU A 81 10.50 -0.20 -12.77
N ASN A 82 9.46 -0.85 -12.22
CA ASN A 82 8.06 -0.58 -12.51
C ASN A 82 7.27 -0.37 -11.21
N ASP A 83 7.85 0.36 -10.28
CA ASP A 83 7.17 0.71 -9.05
C ASP A 83 5.84 1.42 -9.36
N PRO A 84 4.68 0.87 -8.97
CA PRO A 84 3.45 1.66 -8.97
C PRO A 84 3.58 2.90 -8.08
N GLN A 85 4.54 2.93 -7.14
CA GLN A 85 4.89 4.08 -6.30
C GLN A 85 5.85 5.07 -7.01
N ASN A 86 6.70 4.67 -7.97
CA ASN A 86 7.48 5.63 -8.77
C ASN A 86 6.77 6.10 -10.05
N ASN A 87 5.74 5.39 -10.51
CA ASN A 87 4.94 5.76 -11.68
C ASN A 87 3.59 6.37 -11.27
N CYS A 88 3.59 7.18 -10.21
CA CYS A 88 2.43 8.00 -9.88
C CYS A 88 2.14 8.98 -11.02
N GLY A 89 0.88 9.09 -11.39
CA GLY A 89 0.42 9.95 -12.46
C GLY A 89 0.58 11.43 -12.13
N SER A 90 0.06 12.28 -13.02
CA SER A 90 0.10 13.73 -12.81
C SER A 90 -0.61 14.11 -11.50
N ASN A 91 0.09 14.88 -10.67
CA ASN A 91 -0.37 15.34 -9.34
C ASN A 91 -0.57 14.23 -8.30
N GLU A 92 0.08 13.09 -8.48
CA GLU A 92 0.13 12.01 -7.51
C GLU A 92 1.52 11.89 -6.87
N GLN A 93 1.56 11.29 -5.69
CA GLN A 93 2.76 10.95 -4.93
C GLN A 93 2.60 9.55 -4.31
N PRO A 94 3.68 8.79 -4.18
CA PRO A 94 3.60 7.48 -3.55
C PRO A 94 3.18 7.55 -2.09
N VAL A 95 2.47 6.51 -1.66
CA VAL A 95 2.33 6.24 -0.23
C VAL A 95 3.67 5.75 0.31
N GLU A 96 4.23 6.48 1.26
CA GLU A 96 5.44 6.09 1.96
C GLU A 96 5.30 4.69 2.61
N PRO A 97 6.33 3.82 2.53
CA PRO A 97 6.21 2.45 2.99
C PRO A 97 5.76 2.30 4.46
N ASP A 98 6.24 3.17 5.34
CA ASP A 98 5.93 3.11 6.76
C ASP A 98 4.60 3.80 7.13
N ARG A 99 3.83 4.29 6.13
CA ARG A 99 2.61 5.07 6.34
C ARG A 99 1.36 4.27 5.97
N CYS A 100 0.56 3.89 6.95
CA CYS A 100 -0.79 3.38 6.72
C CYS A 100 -1.76 4.52 6.45
N VAL A 101 -2.29 4.60 5.23
CA VAL A 101 -3.33 5.57 4.85
C VAL A 101 -4.66 4.84 4.74
N LYS A 102 -5.66 5.26 5.50
CA LYS A 102 -6.98 4.63 5.45
C LYS A 102 -7.72 5.06 4.18
N VAL A 103 -8.30 4.13 3.44
CA VAL A 103 -8.98 4.43 2.16
C VAL A 103 -10.07 5.51 2.31
N CYS A 104 -10.88 5.46 3.36
CA CYS A 104 -11.92 6.46 3.65
C CYS A 104 -11.38 7.88 3.91
N SER A 105 -10.09 8.00 4.28
CA SER A 105 -9.44 9.28 4.56
C SER A 105 -8.81 9.91 3.32
N ILE A 106 -8.89 9.24 2.16
CA ILE A 106 -8.36 9.74 0.89
C ILE A 106 -9.36 10.73 0.28
N PRO A 107 -8.98 11.99 0.03
CA PRO A 107 -9.85 12.98 -0.59
C PRO A 107 -10.26 12.61 -2.02
N THR A 108 -11.57 12.65 -2.29
CA THR A 108 -12.15 12.44 -3.63
C THR A 108 -12.96 13.66 -4.05
N CYS A 109 -13.38 13.72 -5.31
CA CYS A 109 -14.29 14.77 -5.78
C CYS A 109 -15.64 14.73 -5.06
N SER A 110 -16.15 13.53 -4.76
CA SER A 110 -17.37 13.29 -3.98
C SER A 110 -17.21 13.64 -2.50
N ASN A 111 -16.01 13.49 -1.92
CA ASN A 111 -15.70 13.86 -0.55
C ASN A 111 -14.32 14.55 -0.44
N PRO A 112 -14.24 15.86 -0.74
CA PRO A 112 -12.96 16.58 -0.77
C PRO A 112 -12.30 16.75 0.60
N ASN A 113 -13.09 16.70 1.67
CA ASN A 113 -12.64 16.89 3.05
C ASN A 113 -13.15 15.74 3.92
N PRO A 114 -12.61 14.52 3.77
CA PRO A 114 -13.02 13.38 4.57
C PRO A 114 -12.71 13.62 6.04
N ASP A 115 -13.64 13.26 6.94
CA ASP A 115 -13.40 13.34 8.39
C ASP A 115 -12.30 12.34 8.77
N PRO A 116 -11.18 12.79 9.37
CA PRO A 116 -10.10 11.91 9.78
C PRO A 116 -10.50 10.91 10.89
N ASN A 117 -11.57 11.21 11.63
CA ASN A 117 -12.06 10.38 12.73
C ASN A 117 -13.19 9.43 12.33
N GLN A 118 -13.64 9.46 11.07
CA GLN A 118 -14.74 8.59 10.66
C GLN A 118 -14.36 7.10 10.85
N PRO A 119 -15.31 6.27 11.31
CA PRO A 119 -15.11 4.83 11.39
C PRO A 119 -14.75 4.30 10.00
N CYS A 120 -13.61 3.63 9.91
CA CYS A 120 -13.06 3.16 8.66
C CYS A 120 -12.75 1.69 8.75
N THR A 121 -13.65 0.87 8.23
CA THR A 121 -13.40 -0.54 7.99
C THR A 121 -12.68 -0.68 6.66
N GLY A 122 -11.35 -0.52 6.66
CA GLY A 122 -10.56 -0.58 5.44
C GLY A 122 -9.10 -0.86 5.72
N ASN A 123 -8.47 -1.60 4.81
CA ASN A 123 -7.04 -1.90 4.84
C ASN A 123 -6.20 -0.63 4.60
N CYS A 124 -4.91 -0.69 4.95
CA CYS A 124 -3.96 0.35 4.57
C CYS A 124 -3.88 0.43 3.04
N TYR A 125 -4.08 1.63 2.50
CA TYR A 125 -3.96 1.89 1.07
C TYR A 125 -2.49 1.88 0.66
N SER A 126 -2.15 1.10 -0.37
CA SER A 126 -0.86 1.11 -1.06
C SER A 126 -1.05 1.61 -2.49
N GLY A 127 -0.08 2.37 -3.00
CA GLY A 127 -0.13 2.97 -4.34
C GLY A 127 0.13 4.47 -4.32
N CYS A 128 -0.63 5.22 -5.12
CA CYS A 128 -0.45 6.65 -5.33
C CYS A 128 -1.58 7.46 -4.69
N LEU A 129 -1.22 8.51 -3.97
CA LEU A 129 -2.15 9.49 -3.42
C LEU A 129 -2.06 10.80 -4.19
N CYS A 130 -3.17 11.52 -4.25
CA CYS A 130 -3.12 12.89 -4.73
C CYS A 130 -2.19 13.73 -3.83
N LYS A 131 -1.41 14.60 -4.46
CA LYS A 131 -0.62 15.62 -3.75
C LYS A 131 -1.55 16.58 -3.01
N ASP A 132 -1.02 17.25 -2.00
CA ASP A 132 -1.77 18.23 -1.22
C ASP A 132 -2.43 19.28 -2.12
N GLY A 133 -3.73 19.54 -1.88
CA GLY A 133 -4.55 20.44 -2.70
C GLY A 133 -5.16 19.82 -3.96
N TYR A 134 -4.96 18.52 -4.18
CA TYR A 134 -5.63 17.73 -5.23
C TYR A 134 -6.53 16.66 -4.61
N VAL A 135 -7.57 16.29 -5.34
CA VAL A 135 -8.54 15.25 -4.97
C VAL A 135 -8.68 14.26 -6.12
N ARG A 136 -8.98 13.00 -5.81
CA ARG A 136 -9.16 11.97 -6.84
C ARG A 136 -10.54 12.11 -7.47
N ASP A 137 -10.60 12.29 -8.78
CA ASP A 137 -11.85 12.27 -9.51
C ASP A 137 -12.45 10.85 -9.48
N ASP A 138 -13.67 10.74 -8.97
CA ASP A 138 -14.38 9.46 -8.83
C ASP A 138 -14.65 8.80 -10.20
N THR A 139 -14.66 9.58 -11.29
CA THR A 139 -14.95 9.07 -12.64
C THR A 139 -13.68 8.66 -13.39
N SER A 140 -12.73 9.58 -13.54
CA SER A 140 -11.51 9.32 -14.32
C SER A 140 -10.38 8.68 -13.52
N GLY A 141 -10.46 8.71 -12.19
CA GLY A 141 -9.39 8.27 -11.30
C GLY A 141 -8.21 9.24 -11.21
N ASN A 142 -8.21 10.36 -11.95
CA ASN A 142 -7.08 11.30 -11.95
C ASN A 142 -7.12 12.27 -10.76
N CYS A 143 -5.94 12.73 -10.33
CA CYS A 143 -5.85 13.78 -9.32
C CYS A 143 -6.04 15.18 -9.94
N VAL A 144 -7.15 15.81 -9.60
CA VAL A 144 -7.56 17.12 -10.10
C VAL A 144 -7.67 18.11 -8.95
N ARG A 145 -7.65 19.42 -9.26
CA ARG A 145 -8.02 20.42 -8.25
C ARG A 145 -9.50 20.27 -7.93
N PRO A 146 -9.96 20.49 -6.69
CA PRO A 146 -11.37 20.38 -6.31
C PRO A 146 -12.33 21.16 -7.23
N LYS A 147 -11.91 22.36 -7.67
CA LYS A 147 -12.68 23.19 -8.61
C LYS A 147 -12.88 22.59 -10.01
N ASN A 148 -12.08 21.58 -10.37
CA ASN A 148 -12.11 20.90 -11.67
C ASN A 148 -12.84 19.55 -11.58
N CYS A 149 -13.49 19.23 -10.46
CA CYS A 149 -14.29 18.03 -10.35
C CYS A 149 -15.45 18.07 -11.37
N PRO A 150 -15.66 16.99 -12.16
CA PRO A 150 -16.62 16.98 -13.27
C PRO A 150 -18.06 17.20 -12.80
N ASN A 151 -18.37 16.80 -11.57
CA ASN A 151 -19.61 17.16 -10.88
C ASN A 151 -19.34 18.36 -9.99
N GLY A 152 -19.33 19.56 -10.57
CA GLY A 152 -19.14 20.80 -9.83
C GLY A 152 -20.04 20.86 -8.58
N MET A 153 -19.43 20.86 -7.40
CA MET A 153 -19.99 21.28 -6.11
C MET A 153 -21.49 20.97 -5.88
N ARG A 154 -21.87 19.70 -5.84
CA ARG A 154 -23.00 19.25 -4.99
C ARG A 154 -22.34 18.46 -3.85
N GLU A 155 -21.78 19.04 -2.80
CA GLU A 155 -22.44 19.82 -1.78
C GLU A 155 -21.38 20.55 -0.94
N ALA A 156 -21.04 21.78 -1.28
CA ALA A 156 -20.16 22.60 -0.43
C ALA A 156 -20.57 24.08 -0.38
N ARG A 157 -21.85 24.38 -0.64
CA ARG A 157 -22.38 25.74 -0.64
C ARG A 157 -23.71 25.93 0.11
N LEU A 158 -24.09 25.01 1.00
CA LEU A 158 -25.31 25.13 1.81
C LEU A 158 -25.11 25.33 3.31
N LEU A 159 -23.87 25.55 3.80
CA LEU A 159 -23.63 25.82 5.22
C LEU A 159 -22.89 27.13 5.54
N GLN A 160 -22.69 28.04 4.59
CA GLN A 160 -22.06 29.35 4.88
C GLN A 160 -22.86 30.59 4.47
N SER A 161 -24.18 30.47 4.29
CA SER A 161 -25.04 31.66 4.25
C SER A 161 -26.47 31.37 4.66
N GLN A 162 -26.71 31.23 5.97
CA GLN A 162 -27.97 31.71 6.53
C GLN A 162 -27.62 32.90 7.44
N PRO A 163 -27.88 34.15 7.02
CA PRO A 163 -27.94 35.24 7.98
C PRO A 163 -29.12 34.95 8.91
N ASN A 164 -28.81 34.72 10.18
CA ASN A 164 -29.77 34.67 11.28
C ASN A 164 -30.72 35.86 11.18
N SER A 165 -32.00 35.60 10.93
CA SER A 165 -33.07 36.57 11.13
C SER A 165 -34.09 35.97 12.09
N CYS A 166 -33.79 36.07 13.38
CA CYS A 166 -34.81 35.94 14.42
C CYS A 166 -35.71 37.18 14.35
N LYS A 167 -36.86 37.07 13.66
CA LYS A 167 -38.00 37.94 13.92
C LYS A 167 -38.85 37.31 15.02
N ASN A 168 -38.54 37.63 16.26
CA ASN A 168 -39.54 37.58 17.33
C ASN A 168 -40.53 38.72 17.09
N LYS A 169 -41.78 38.38 16.78
CA LYS A 169 -42.91 39.24 17.13
C LYS A 169 -43.67 38.56 18.26
N SER A 170 -43.37 39.03 19.46
CA SER A 170 -44.23 38.89 20.63
C SER A 170 -44.95 40.23 20.82
N GLN A 171 -46.25 40.14 21.09
CA GLN A 171 -47.27 41.18 21.29
C GLN A 171 -47.86 41.80 20.02
#